data_AF-A0AAV1QC85-F1
#
_entry.id   AF-A0AAV1QC85-F1
#
_cell.length_a   1.000
_cell.length_b   1.000
_cell.length_c   1.000
_cell.angle_alpha   90.00
_cell.angle_beta   90.00
_cell.angle_gamma   90.00
#
_symmetry.space_group_name_H-M   'P 1'
#
loop_
_entity.id
_entity.type
_entity.pdbx_description
1 polymer ?
#
loop_
_entity_poly.entity_id
_entity_poly.type
_entity_poly.pdbx_seq_one_letter_code
_entity_poly.pdbx_strand_id
1 'polypeptide(L)'
;MADSTKEIISVVTLDKRQTGWSSVIMEREAFIQTVEKLHAEVKLVEFCTDAHVQIGALMNPERGKLKDSGIKHSLDMWHDTKNIAKKIATLKGNNILLTWLKDIVNHFWWCCKKAVTAEQFLALWVGIIHHICGSHTWAVGSCHQEYLEDYRHKENIQENSQAHKALLNIILNKRWLKDVHKYLAFRSTADLEAFQSHILMYASKRYAFSPPVYNARVLLAALDYNFHPNRKHMQSKDGKKIFKRLYKANARRWSVYAVKTPKTYSYIRDIQAEIVAKRLSSGVGMPERRPQRPDDPRRLGPIPLIPPPPTQELAEKQLRRGGG
;
A
#
# COMPACT_ATOMS: atom_id res chain seq x y z
N MET A 1 18.76 7.98 -7.22
CA MET A 1 19.15 7.99 -5.81
C MET A 1 18.34 6.92 -5.10
N ALA A 2 18.98 5.98 -4.43
CA ALA A 2 18.28 4.90 -3.76
C ALA A 2 17.57 5.43 -2.51
N ASP A 3 16.26 5.22 -2.39
CA ASP A 3 15.49 5.46 -1.17
C ASP A 3 16.04 4.51 -0.07
N SER A 4 17.03 4.97 0.70
CA SER A 4 17.92 4.03 1.41
C SER A 4 17.56 3.76 2.86
N THR A 5 16.74 4.58 3.52
CA THR A 5 16.49 4.41 4.97
C THR A 5 15.27 3.54 5.26
N LYS A 6 14.20 3.69 4.45
CA LYS A 6 12.88 3.05 4.66
C LYS A 6 12.24 3.39 6.02
N GLU A 7 12.67 4.47 6.66
CA GLU A 7 12.21 4.86 7.98
C GLU A 7 10.84 5.55 7.93
N ILE A 8 10.06 5.40 9.00
CA ILE A 8 8.82 6.13 9.22
C ILE A 8 9.15 7.47 9.88
N ILE A 9 9.00 8.56 9.13
CA ILE A 9 9.31 9.93 9.61
C ILE A 9 8.08 10.71 10.08
N SER A 10 6.89 10.31 9.63
CA SER A 10 5.63 10.95 10.02
C SER A 10 4.52 9.91 10.09
N VAL A 11 3.64 10.06 11.08
CA VAL A 11 2.41 9.29 11.19
C VAL A 11 1.27 10.25 11.53
N VAL A 12 0.24 10.22 10.70
CA VAL A 12 -1.00 10.97 10.91
C VAL A 12 -2.13 9.98 11.12
N THR A 13 -2.86 10.17 12.22
CA THR A 13 -3.98 9.32 12.63
C THR A 13 -5.26 10.14 12.60
N LEU A 14 -6.23 9.73 11.78
CA LEU A 14 -7.55 10.34 11.72
C LEU A 14 -8.63 9.39 12.23
N ASP A 15 -9.68 9.97 12.81
CA ASP A 15 -10.89 9.26 13.18
C ASP A 15 -11.94 9.47 12.08
N LYS A 16 -12.61 8.40 11.65
CA LYS A 16 -13.65 8.46 10.59
C LYS A 16 -14.78 9.45 10.93
N ARG A 17 -15.04 9.73 12.20
CA ARG A 17 -16.01 10.75 12.64
C ARG A 17 -15.66 12.15 12.13
N GLN A 18 -14.38 12.44 11.94
CA GLN A 18 -13.89 13.72 11.43
C GLN A 18 -14.14 13.88 9.92
N THR A 19 -14.47 12.80 9.21
CA THR A 19 -14.62 12.78 7.75
C THR A 19 -15.97 12.27 7.30
N GLY A 20 -17.02 12.55 8.10
CA GLY A 20 -18.39 12.14 7.79
C GLY A 20 -18.54 10.63 7.60
N TRP A 21 -17.75 9.84 8.33
CA TRP A 21 -17.70 8.38 8.26
C TRP A 21 -17.23 7.80 6.91
N SER A 22 -16.71 8.62 6.00
CA SER A 22 -16.16 8.18 4.73
C SER A 22 -14.66 7.88 4.84
N SER A 23 -14.28 6.63 4.60
CA SER A 23 -12.86 6.23 4.56
C SER A 23 -12.10 6.85 3.39
N VAL A 24 -12.77 7.06 2.26
CA VAL A 24 -12.15 7.66 1.06
C VAL A 24 -11.77 9.12 1.33
N ILE A 25 -12.64 9.86 2.02
CA ILE A 25 -12.36 11.24 2.46
C ILE A 25 -11.27 11.22 3.55
N MET A 26 -11.33 10.26 4.48
CA MET A 26 -10.31 10.09 5.53
C MET A 26 -8.91 9.88 4.96
N GLU A 27 -8.74 9.03 3.95
CA GLU A 27 -7.44 8.80 3.30
C GLU A 27 -6.91 10.06 2.61
N ARG A 28 -7.79 10.76 1.86
CA ARG A 28 -7.44 12.04 1.24
C ARG A 28 -7.02 13.09 2.27
N GLU A 29 -7.75 13.21 3.36
CA GLU A 29 -7.48 14.20 4.41
C GLU A 29 -6.20 13.87 5.18
N ALA A 30 -5.98 12.60 5.52
CA ALA A 30 -4.74 12.16 6.16
C ALA A 30 -3.53 12.43 5.26
N PHE A 31 -3.67 12.22 3.95
CA PHE A 31 -2.64 12.54 2.97
C PHE A 31 -2.35 14.05 2.96
N ILE A 32 -3.37 14.91 2.87
CA ILE A 32 -3.20 16.37 2.90
C ILE A 32 -2.45 16.82 4.15
N GLN A 33 -2.89 16.39 5.34
CA GLN A 33 -2.24 16.76 6.60
C GLN A 33 -0.78 16.26 6.67
N THR A 34 -0.51 15.08 6.12
CA THR A 34 0.85 14.52 6.05
C THR A 34 1.74 15.36 5.13
N VAL A 35 1.24 15.72 3.94
CA VAL A 35 1.99 16.54 2.97
C VAL A 35 2.26 17.93 3.53
N GLU A 36 1.25 18.61 4.07
CA GLU A 36 1.39 19.96 4.62
C GLU A 36 2.40 20.01 5.77
N LYS A 37 2.33 19.04 6.69
CA LYS A 37 3.30 18.91 7.77
C LYS A 37 4.72 18.68 7.24
N LEU A 38 4.90 17.68 6.37
CA LEU A 38 6.23 17.32 5.87
C LEU A 38 6.83 18.42 4.99
N HIS A 39 6.02 19.11 4.20
CA HIS A 39 6.49 20.20 3.35
C HIS A 39 7.07 21.38 4.15
N ALA A 40 6.59 21.59 5.39
CA ALA A 40 7.14 22.61 6.28
C ALA A 40 8.45 22.17 6.97
N GLU A 41 8.66 20.86 7.13
CA GLU A 41 9.77 20.31 7.92
C GLU A 41 10.94 19.81 7.05
N VAL A 42 10.66 19.34 5.83
CA VAL A 42 11.64 18.71 4.94
C VAL A 42 11.38 19.04 3.47
N LYS A 43 12.45 18.98 2.66
CA LYS A 43 12.32 19.08 1.19
C LYS A 43 11.68 17.83 0.62
N LEU A 44 10.42 17.96 0.23
CA LEU A 44 9.61 16.86 -0.29
C LEU A 44 9.71 16.80 -1.81
N VAL A 45 10.25 15.71 -2.35
CA VAL A 45 10.55 15.59 -3.80
C VAL A 45 9.62 14.64 -4.54
N GLU A 46 9.11 13.61 -3.86
CA GLU A 46 8.26 12.59 -4.46
C GLU A 46 7.38 11.92 -3.40
N PHE A 47 6.15 11.55 -3.79
CA PHE A 47 5.33 10.60 -3.06
C PHE A 47 4.99 9.40 -3.94
N CYS A 48 4.91 8.21 -3.32
CA CYS A 48 4.37 7.01 -3.94
C CYS A 48 3.07 6.60 -3.24
N THR A 49 1.98 6.42 -3.99
CA THR A 49 0.68 5.98 -3.45
C THR A 49 0.06 4.89 -4.31
N ASP A 50 -0.97 4.23 -3.79
CA ASP A 50 -1.89 3.48 -4.65
C ASP A 50 -2.63 4.42 -5.61
N ALA A 51 -3.26 3.84 -6.64
CA ALA A 51 -4.07 4.57 -7.62
C ALA A 51 -5.42 5.06 -7.02
N HIS A 52 -5.34 5.95 -6.04
CA HIS A 52 -6.47 6.52 -5.33
C HIS A 52 -6.95 7.80 -6.03
N VAL A 53 -8.18 7.77 -6.57
CA VAL A 53 -8.73 8.84 -7.44
C VAL A 53 -8.70 10.21 -6.75
N GLN A 54 -9.08 10.29 -5.47
CA GLN A 54 -9.11 11.58 -4.78
C GLN A 54 -7.73 12.15 -4.46
N ILE A 55 -6.72 11.29 -4.27
CA ILE A 55 -5.33 11.73 -4.07
C ILE A 55 -4.76 12.18 -5.42
N GLY A 56 -5.00 11.41 -6.49
CA GLY A 56 -4.64 11.81 -7.85
C GLY A 56 -5.26 13.15 -8.27
N ALA A 57 -6.48 13.44 -7.84
CA ALA A 57 -7.13 14.72 -8.08
C ALA A 57 -6.44 15.91 -7.40
N LEU A 58 -5.76 15.71 -6.26
CA LEU A 58 -4.97 16.76 -5.60
C LEU A 58 -3.77 17.21 -6.45
N MET A 59 -3.26 16.33 -7.30
CA MET A 59 -2.13 16.58 -8.20
C MET A 59 -2.56 17.02 -9.60
N ASN A 60 -3.86 17.27 -9.82
CA ASN A 60 -4.34 17.72 -11.13
C ASN A 60 -3.68 19.05 -11.52
N PRO A 61 -3.06 19.17 -12.72
CA PRO A 61 -2.32 20.38 -13.12
C PRO A 61 -3.16 21.66 -13.18
N GLU A 62 -4.47 21.56 -13.42
CA GLU A 62 -5.34 22.73 -13.59
C GLU A 62 -5.93 23.18 -12.25
N ARG A 63 -6.48 22.23 -11.49
CA ARG A 63 -7.33 22.49 -10.30
C ARG A 63 -6.90 21.79 -9.02
N GLY A 64 -5.79 21.06 -9.04
CA GLY A 64 -5.29 20.30 -7.90
C GLY A 64 -4.76 21.22 -6.79
N LYS A 65 -4.99 20.84 -5.52
CA LYS A 65 -4.46 21.57 -4.36
C LYS A 65 -2.92 21.59 -4.33
N LEU A 66 -2.28 20.58 -4.91
CA LEU A 66 -0.83 20.39 -4.92
C LEU A 66 -0.20 20.66 -6.29
N LYS A 67 -0.91 21.30 -7.23
CA LYS A 67 -0.46 21.52 -8.60
C LYS A 67 0.86 22.30 -8.70
N ASP A 68 1.05 23.29 -7.82
CA ASP A 68 2.23 24.17 -7.82
C ASP A 68 3.30 23.71 -6.82
N SER A 69 3.14 22.52 -6.21
CA SER A 69 4.07 22.02 -5.18
C SER A 69 5.43 21.60 -5.75
N GLY A 70 5.52 21.33 -7.06
CA GLY A 70 6.72 20.75 -7.69
C GLY A 70 7.05 19.32 -7.23
N ILE A 71 6.18 18.69 -6.41
CA ILE A 71 6.40 17.35 -5.88
C ILE A 71 5.96 16.32 -6.92
N LYS A 72 6.82 15.35 -7.21
CA LYS A 72 6.48 14.25 -8.13
C LYS A 72 5.46 13.30 -7.47
N HIS A 73 4.43 12.92 -8.21
CA HIS A 73 3.50 11.85 -7.81
C HIS A 73 3.79 10.57 -8.61
N SER A 74 4.18 9.53 -7.88
CA SER A 74 4.40 8.19 -8.41
C SER A 74 3.33 7.22 -7.88
N LEU A 75 3.05 6.19 -8.65
CA LEU A 75 2.07 5.17 -8.30
C LEU A 75 2.74 3.83 -8.01
N ASP A 76 2.15 3.05 -7.11
CA ASP A 76 2.65 1.72 -6.74
C ASP A 76 2.59 0.76 -7.94
N MET A 77 3.78 0.39 -8.43
CA MET A 77 3.98 -0.55 -9.52
C MET A 77 3.31 -1.91 -9.28
N TRP A 78 3.39 -2.41 -8.04
CA TRP A 78 2.91 -3.73 -7.68
C TRP A 78 1.38 -3.80 -7.74
N HIS A 79 0.71 -2.76 -7.23
CA HIS A 79 -0.74 -2.70 -7.27
C HIS A 79 -1.27 -2.64 -8.71
N ASP A 80 -0.64 -1.89 -9.60
CA ASP A 80 -1.08 -1.82 -10.99
C ASP A 80 -0.81 -3.12 -11.75
N THR A 81 0.36 -3.73 -11.54
CA THR A 81 0.69 -5.06 -12.06
C THR A 81 -0.38 -6.10 -11.67
N LYS A 82 -0.81 -6.09 -10.40
CA LYS A 82 -1.87 -6.94 -9.88
C LYS A 82 -3.23 -6.62 -10.51
N ASN A 83 -3.53 -5.35 -10.76
CA ASN A 83 -4.77 -4.93 -11.42
C ASN A 83 -4.83 -5.39 -12.88
N ILE A 84 -3.74 -5.29 -13.63
CA ILE A 84 -3.63 -5.85 -14.99
C ILE A 84 -3.87 -7.36 -14.95
N ALA A 85 -3.17 -8.06 -14.05
CA ALA A 85 -3.31 -9.50 -13.91
C ALA A 85 -4.77 -9.91 -13.61
N LYS A 86 -5.42 -9.18 -12.69
CA LYS A 86 -6.83 -9.40 -12.34
C LYS A 86 -7.76 -9.18 -13.53
N LYS A 87 -7.58 -8.08 -14.29
CA LYS A 87 -8.42 -7.78 -15.47
C LYS A 87 -8.34 -8.90 -16.50
N ILE A 88 -7.14 -9.39 -16.80
CA ILE A 88 -6.93 -10.49 -17.74
C ILE A 88 -7.58 -11.77 -17.20
N ALA A 89 -7.34 -12.11 -15.92
CA ALA A 89 -7.88 -13.32 -15.31
C ALA A 89 -9.42 -13.38 -15.26
N THR A 90 -10.10 -12.23 -15.27
CA THR A 90 -11.56 -12.14 -15.26
C THR A 90 -12.22 -12.22 -16.65
N LEU A 91 -11.44 -12.28 -17.73
CA LEU A 91 -11.97 -12.41 -19.08
C LEU A 91 -12.55 -13.81 -19.32
N LYS A 92 -13.88 -13.95 -19.20
CA LYS A 92 -14.59 -15.20 -19.46
C LYS A 92 -14.30 -15.74 -20.87
N GLY A 93 -14.12 -17.05 -20.99
CA GLY A 93 -13.94 -17.74 -22.27
C GLY A 93 -12.57 -17.60 -22.92
N ASN A 94 -11.62 -16.87 -22.31
CA ASN A 94 -10.29 -16.61 -22.90
C ASN A 94 -9.17 -17.30 -22.11
N ASN A 95 -9.27 -18.62 -21.92
CA ASN A 95 -8.29 -19.40 -21.15
C ASN A 95 -6.87 -19.29 -21.72
N ILE A 96 -6.72 -19.08 -23.03
CA ILE A 96 -5.43 -18.83 -23.68
C ILE A 96 -4.72 -17.59 -23.10
N LEU A 97 -5.44 -16.55 -22.64
CA LEU A 97 -4.80 -15.40 -22.00
C LEU A 97 -4.19 -15.75 -20.64
N LEU A 98 -4.67 -16.80 -19.96
CA LEU A 98 -4.12 -17.25 -18.69
C LEU A 98 -2.75 -17.90 -18.88
N THR A 99 -2.48 -18.53 -20.03
CA THR A 99 -1.16 -19.12 -20.33
C THR A 99 -0.10 -18.04 -20.57
N TRP A 100 -0.52 -16.86 -21.05
CA TRP A 100 0.31 -15.67 -21.29
C TRP A 100 0.33 -14.66 -20.13
N LEU A 101 -0.49 -14.86 -19.09
CA LEU A 101 -0.70 -13.89 -18.01
C LEU A 101 0.62 -13.45 -17.33
N LYS A 102 1.47 -14.43 -17.02
CA LYS A 102 2.77 -14.20 -16.37
C LYS A 102 3.68 -13.34 -17.26
N ASP A 103 3.65 -13.58 -18.57
CA ASP A 103 4.49 -12.90 -19.54
C ASP A 103 4.05 -11.45 -19.73
N ILE A 104 2.74 -11.22 -19.84
CA ILE A 104 2.16 -9.88 -19.93
C ILE A 104 2.52 -9.06 -18.69
N VAL A 105 2.38 -9.65 -17.50
CA VAL A 105 2.73 -9.02 -16.21
C VAL A 105 4.23 -8.72 -16.10
N ASN A 106 5.07 -9.67 -16.47
CA ASN A 106 6.53 -9.48 -16.44
C ASN A 106 6.98 -8.43 -17.47
N HIS A 107 6.36 -8.41 -18.65
CA HIS A 107 6.63 -7.42 -19.68
C HIS A 107 6.25 -6.02 -19.24
N PHE A 108 5.10 -5.85 -18.57
CA PHE A 108 4.69 -4.57 -17.99
C PHE A 108 5.73 -4.05 -16.99
N TRP A 109 6.14 -4.93 -16.06
CA TRP A 109 7.16 -4.65 -15.05
C TRP A 109 8.49 -4.25 -15.69
N TRP A 110 8.92 -4.96 -16.72
CA TRP A 110 10.13 -4.66 -17.48
C TRP A 110 10.03 -3.33 -18.24
N CYS A 111 8.92 -3.06 -18.93
CA CYS A 111 8.67 -1.80 -19.62
C CYS A 111 8.80 -0.62 -18.67
N CYS A 112 8.17 -0.68 -17.50
CA CYS A 112 8.26 0.40 -16.51
C CYS A 112 9.66 0.58 -15.93
N LYS A 113 10.44 -0.49 -15.83
CA LYS A 113 11.83 -0.43 -15.33
C LYS A 113 12.79 0.15 -16.37
N LYS A 114 12.55 -0.10 -17.66
CA LYS A 114 13.44 0.28 -18.76
C LYS A 114 13.10 1.65 -19.36
N ALA A 115 11.81 1.97 -19.49
CA ALA A 115 11.37 3.20 -20.12
C ALA A 115 11.64 4.42 -19.24
N VAL A 116 12.13 5.49 -19.85
CA VAL A 116 12.33 6.79 -19.19
C VAL A 116 11.14 7.72 -19.46
N THR A 117 10.50 7.59 -20.63
CA THR A 117 9.34 8.41 -21.03
C THR A 117 8.10 7.55 -21.30
N ALA A 118 6.92 8.19 -21.31
CA ALA A 118 5.67 7.50 -21.61
C ALA A 118 5.63 6.96 -23.05
N GLU A 119 6.28 7.66 -23.99
CA GLU A 119 6.39 7.25 -25.40
C GLU A 119 7.26 6.01 -25.53
N GLN A 120 8.41 5.99 -24.84
CA GLN A 120 9.27 4.81 -24.78
C GLN A 120 8.54 3.63 -24.15
N PHE A 121 7.83 3.88 -23.04
CA PHE A 121 6.99 2.86 -22.41
C PHE A 121 5.99 2.29 -23.42
N LEU A 122 5.27 3.15 -24.15
CA LEU A 122 4.25 2.70 -25.09
C LEU A 122 4.85 1.86 -26.23
N ALA A 123 6.00 2.28 -26.77
CA ALA A 123 6.70 1.54 -27.82
C ALA A 123 7.09 0.12 -27.35
N LEU A 124 7.61 -0.01 -26.13
CA LEU A 124 7.93 -1.31 -25.53
C LEU A 124 6.65 -2.10 -25.22
N TRP A 125 5.65 -1.45 -24.64
CA TRP A 125 4.43 -2.07 -24.15
C TRP A 125 3.60 -2.68 -25.26
N VAL A 126 3.45 -2.00 -26.40
CA VAL A 126 2.73 -2.52 -27.57
C VAL A 126 3.39 -3.78 -28.15
N GLY A 127 4.71 -3.94 -27.98
CA GLY A 127 5.43 -5.13 -28.43
C GLY A 127 4.87 -6.45 -27.91
N ILE A 128 4.22 -6.47 -26.73
CA ILE A 128 3.61 -7.70 -26.21
C ILE A 128 2.44 -8.18 -27.06
N ILE A 129 1.71 -7.28 -27.71
CA ILE A 129 0.57 -7.63 -28.58
C ILE A 129 1.06 -8.41 -29.81
N HIS A 130 2.19 -7.99 -30.39
CA HIS A 130 2.80 -8.71 -31.50
C HIS A 130 3.40 -10.05 -31.04
N HIS A 131 4.09 -10.03 -29.90
CA HIS A 131 4.77 -11.20 -29.35
C HIS A 131 3.84 -12.40 -29.11
N ILE A 132 2.70 -12.17 -28.45
CA ILE A 132 1.72 -13.24 -28.15
C ILE A 132 1.06 -13.83 -29.40
N CYS A 133 1.08 -13.10 -30.52
CA CYS A 133 0.58 -13.56 -31.81
C CYS A 133 1.66 -14.28 -32.63
N GLY A 134 2.87 -14.46 -32.09
CA GLY A 134 4.00 -15.06 -32.79
C GLY A 134 4.70 -14.10 -33.76
N SER A 135 4.35 -12.81 -33.76
CA SER A 135 5.02 -11.80 -34.57
C SER A 135 6.15 -11.12 -33.79
N HIS A 136 7.38 -11.40 -34.18
CA HIS A 136 8.57 -10.91 -33.48
C HIS A 136 9.23 -9.69 -34.14
N THR A 137 8.72 -9.24 -35.28
CA THR A 137 9.16 -8.05 -35.99
C THR A 137 7.95 -7.30 -36.53
N TRP A 138 7.96 -5.98 -36.49
CA TRP A 138 6.89 -5.12 -36.97
C TRP A 138 7.47 -3.78 -37.47
N ALA A 139 6.63 -2.96 -38.10
CA ALA A 139 7.07 -1.76 -38.83
C ALA A 139 7.92 -0.78 -38.00
N VAL A 140 7.78 -0.78 -36.67
CA VAL A 140 8.44 0.17 -35.77
C VAL A 140 9.30 -0.52 -34.70
N GLY A 141 9.59 -1.82 -34.83
CA GLY A 141 10.42 -2.52 -33.85
C GLY A 141 10.41 -4.04 -33.92
N SER A 142 10.98 -4.67 -32.90
CA SER A 142 11.07 -6.12 -32.76
C SER A 142 10.97 -6.55 -31.30
N CYS A 143 10.67 -7.83 -31.07
CA CYS A 143 10.64 -8.40 -29.72
C CYS A 143 12.00 -8.27 -29.03
N HIS A 144 11.98 -7.89 -27.75
CA HIS A 144 13.17 -7.90 -26.91
C HIS A 144 13.35 -9.29 -26.26
N GLN A 145 14.52 -9.91 -26.48
CA GLN A 145 14.82 -11.29 -26.05
C GLN A 145 15.09 -11.45 -24.54
N GLU A 146 15.36 -10.37 -23.81
CA GLU A 146 16.03 -10.40 -22.50
C GLU A 146 15.27 -11.12 -21.36
N TYR A 147 14.00 -11.49 -21.55
CA TYR A 147 13.18 -12.17 -20.52
C TYR A 147 12.41 -13.39 -21.04
N LEU A 148 12.70 -13.81 -22.28
CA LEU A 148 11.85 -14.76 -23.00
C LEU A 148 12.43 -16.20 -23.05
N GLU A 149 12.82 -16.78 -21.92
CA GLU A 149 13.55 -18.08 -21.90
C GLU A 149 12.69 -19.35 -22.11
N ASP A 150 11.35 -19.28 -22.18
CA ASP A 150 10.49 -20.49 -22.18
C ASP A 150 9.27 -20.45 -23.13
N TYR A 151 9.42 -19.86 -24.33
CA TYR A 151 8.28 -19.46 -25.19
C TYR A 151 8.01 -20.39 -26.36
N ARG A 152 8.90 -21.33 -26.65
CA ARG A 152 8.79 -22.16 -27.85
C ARG A 152 7.65 -23.19 -27.79
N HIS A 153 6.92 -23.26 -26.68
CA HIS A 153 5.87 -24.26 -26.43
C HIS A 153 4.49 -23.67 -26.09
N LYS A 154 4.31 -22.34 -26.10
CA LYS A 154 3.01 -21.72 -25.84
C LYS A 154 2.21 -21.56 -27.12
N GLU A 155 0.92 -21.83 -27.05
CA GLU A 155 -0.01 -21.56 -28.15
C GLU A 155 -0.13 -20.05 -28.37
N ASN A 156 0.13 -19.61 -29.60
CA ASN A 156 -0.03 -18.20 -29.99
C ASN A 156 -1.50 -17.81 -30.01
N ILE A 157 -1.79 -16.57 -29.63
CA ILE A 157 -3.13 -16.01 -29.73
C ILE A 157 -3.38 -15.60 -31.17
N GLN A 158 -4.44 -16.14 -31.79
CA GLN A 158 -4.82 -15.76 -33.14
C GLN A 158 -5.17 -14.25 -33.19
N GLU A 159 -4.58 -13.55 -34.16
CA GLU A 159 -4.87 -12.14 -34.39
C GLU A 159 -6.37 -11.92 -34.66
N ASN A 160 -6.92 -10.81 -34.16
CA ASN A 160 -8.34 -10.46 -34.27
C ASN A 160 -9.35 -11.42 -33.62
N SER A 161 -8.88 -12.48 -32.93
CA SER A 161 -9.71 -13.32 -32.06
C SER A 161 -10.35 -12.52 -30.92
N GLN A 162 -11.34 -13.11 -30.27
CA GLN A 162 -11.97 -12.51 -29.08
C GLN A 162 -10.94 -12.25 -27.96
N ALA A 163 -10.01 -13.19 -27.74
CA ALA A 163 -8.93 -13.06 -26.76
C ALA A 163 -8.01 -11.89 -27.10
N HIS A 164 -7.59 -11.78 -28.37
CA HIS A 164 -6.74 -10.68 -28.84
C HIS A 164 -7.41 -9.31 -28.64
N LYS A 165 -8.68 -9.17 -29.08
CA LYS A 165 -9.45 -7.93 -28.93
C LYS A 165 -9.68 -7.55 -27.47
N ALA A 166 -9.97 -8.53 -26.61
CA ALA A 166 -10.14 -8.28 -25.19
C ALA A 166 -8.85 -7.79 -24.52
N LEU A 167 -7.70 -8.36 -24.91
CA LEU A 167 -6.41 -7.92 -24.42
C LEU A 167 -6.04 -6.52 -24.93
N LEU A 168 -6.28 -6.22 -26.22
CA LEU A 168 -6.08 -4.87 -26.78
C LEU A 168 -6.80 -3.79 -25.96
N ASN A 169 -8.05 -4.05 -25.55
CA ASN A 169 -8.83 -3.12 -24.73
C ASN A 169 -8.23 -2.86 -23.35
N ILE A 170 -7.48 -3.81 -22.80
CA ILE A 170 -6.76 -3.66 -21.53
C ILE A 170 -5.44 -2.91 -21.76
N ILE A 171 -4.63 -3.37 -22.71
CA ILE A 171 -3.27 -2.86 -22.99
C ILE A 171 -3.31 -1.43 -23.52
N LEU A 172 -4.23 -1.13 -24.43
CA LEU A 172 -4.37 0.17 -25.10
C LEU A 172 -5.41 1.08 -24.43
N ASN A 173 -5.73 0.83 -23.16
CA ASN A 173 -6.70 1.63 -22.45
C ASN A 173 -6.22 3.09 -22.32
N LYS A 174 -6.82 3.99 -23.12
CA LYS A 174 -6.41 5.40 -23.20
C LYS A 174 -6.46 6.13 -21.87
N ARG A 175 -7.36 5.76 -20.95
CA ARG A 175 -7.44 6.41 -19.62
C ARG A 175 -6.27 6.00 -18.74
N TRP A 176 -5.93 4.72 -18.73
CA TRP A 176 -4.81 4.19 -17.96
C TRP A 176 -3.45 4.66 -18.53
N LEU A 177 -3.30 4.66 -19.87
CA LEU A 177 -2.07 5.11 -20.51
C LEU A 177 -1.72 6.57 -20.20
N LYS A 178 -2.70 7.44 -19.94
CA LYS A 178 -2.45 8.83 -19.53
C LYS A 178 -1.66 8.92 -18.22
N ASP A 179 -1.88 7.99 -17.30
CA ASP A 179 -1.22 7.97 -15.99
C ASP A 179 0.05 7.09 -15.96
N VAL A 180 0.43 6.47 -17.09
CA VAL A 180 1.49 5.45 -17.08
C VAL A 180 2.87 6.00 -16.69
N HIS A 181 3.11 7.28 -16.98
CA HIS A 181 4.32 8.00 -16.59
C HIS A 181 4.56 7.98 -15.07
N LYS A 182 3.51 7.86 -14.25
CA LYS A 182 3.62 7.79 -12.78
C LYS A 182 4.20 6.47 -12.29
N TYR A 183 4.23 5.45 -13.14
CA TYR A 183 4.81 4.14 -12.82
C TYR A 183 6.31 4.06 -13.20
N LEU A 184 6.81 4.95 -14.05
CA LEU A 184 8.20 4.90 -14.56
C LEU A 184 9.26 5.22 -13.50
N ALA A 185 8.85 5.81 -12.37
CA ALA A 185 9.70 5.93 -11.18
C ALA A 185 9.99 4.58 -10.51
N PHE A 186 9.24 3.53 -10.88
CA PHE A 186 9.40 2.17 -10.43
C PHE A 186 9.39 2.04 -8.89
N ARG A 187 8.44 2.75 -8.28
CA ARG A 187 8.22 2.75 -6.82
C ARG A 187 7.24 1.66 -6.43
N SER A 188 7.37 1.16 -5.20
CA SER A 188 6.41 0.24 -4.59
C SER A 188 6.24 0.57 -3.12
N THR A 189 5.02 0.38 -2.61
CA THR A 189 4.70 0.58 -1.19
C THR A 189 4.83 -0.70 -0.36
N ALA A 190 5.37 -1.78 -0.92
CA ALA A 190 5.49 -3.08 -0.26
C ALA A 190 6.18 -3.02 1.13
N ASP A 191 7.14 -2.13 1.32
CA ASP A 191 7.81 -1.95 2.61
C ASP A 191 6.86 -1.44 3.72
N LEU A 192 5.75 -0.77 3.37
CA LEU A 192 4.71 -0.35 4.32
C LEU A 192 3.93 -1.53 4.90
N GLU A 193 3.84 -2.68 4.22
CA GLU A 193 3.15 -3.86 4.76
C GLU A 193 3.80 -4.35 6.06
N ALA A 194 5.14 -4.26 6.13
CA ALA A 194 5.88 -4.58 7.34
C ALA A 194 5.57 -3.61 8.49
N PHE A 195 5.40 -2.32 8.19
CA PHE A 195 5.00 -1.33 9.19
C PHE A 195 3.54 -1.50 9.64
N GLN A 196 2.62 -1.78 8.71
CA GLN A 196 1.22 -2.10 9.04
C GLN A 196 1.12 -3.30 9.99
N SER A 197 1.98 -4.31 9.81
CA SER A 197 2.09 -5.44 10.73
C SER A 197 2.54 -5.00 12.14
N HIS A 198 3.44 -4.02 12.25
CA HIS A 198 3.81 -3.44 13.55
C HIS A 198 2.63 -2.72 14.19
N ILE A 199 1.89 -1.91 13.44
CA ILE A 199 0.67 -1.25 13.95
C ILE A 199 -0.30 -2.29 14.53
N LEU A 200 -0.49 -3.44 13.87
CA LEU A 200 -1.38 -4.50 14.38
C LEU A 200 -0.88 -5.17 15.67
N MET A 201 0.43 -5.21 15.92
CA MET A 201 0.99 -5.71 17.18
C MET A 201 0.70 -4.74 18.35
N TYR A 202 0.87 -3.43 18.12
CA TYR A 202 0.70 -2.42 19.18
C TYR A 202 -0.75 -1.95 19.34
N ALA A 203 -1.52 -1.94 18.27
CA ALA A 203 -2.89 -1.44 18.18
C ALA A 203 -3.77 -2.41 17.37
N SER A 204 -3.92 -3.63 17.90
CA SER A 204 -4.74 -4.68 17.30
C SER A 204 -6.17 -4.22 17.05
N LYS A 205 -6.70 -4.54 15.87
CA LYS A 205 -8.10 -4.26 15.46
C LYS A 205 -9.16 -4.93 16.36
N ARG A 206 -8.75 -5.85 17.23
CA ARG A 206 -9.64 -6.56 18.17
C ARG A 206 -10.06 -5.72 19.37
N TYR A 207 -9.36 -4.62 19.63
CA TYR A 207 -9.61 -3.76 20.79
C TYR A 207 -9.98 -2.35 20.34
N ALA A 208 -10.92 -1.74 21.07
CA ALA A 208 -11.21 -0.32 20.92
C ALA A 208 -10.21 0.50 21.74
N PHE A 209 -9.61 1.51 21.13
CA PHE A 209 -8.70 2.45 21.79
C PHE A 209 -9.30 3.86 21.74
N SER A 210 -9.12 4.62 22.80
CA SER A 210 -9.38 6.07 22.72
C SER A 210 -8.35 6.73 21.78
N PRO A 211 -8.69 7.85 21.12
CA PRO A 211 -7.77 8.47 20.16
C PRO A 211 -6.36 8.76 20.73
N PRO A 212 -6.18 9.31 21.95
CA PRO A 212 -4.84 9.53 22.50
C PRO A 212 -4.05 8.22 22.70
N VAL A 213 -4.71 7.15 23.11
CA VAL A 213 -4.08 5.84 23.33
C VAL A 213 -3.71 5.18 22.00
N TYR A 214 -4.58 5.28 21.00
CA TYR A 214 -4.29 4.78 19.65
C TYR A 214 -3.08 5.50 19.05
N ASN A 215 -3.05 6.83 19.13
CA ASN A 215 -1.95 7.64 18.61
C ASN A 215 -0.61 7.27 19.28
N ALA A 216 -0.58 7.15 20.61
CA ALA A 216 0.62 6.73 21.34
C ALA A 216 1.10 5.33 20.90
N ARG A 217 0.18 4.37 20.73
CA ARG A 217 0.51 3.00 20.29
C ARG A 217 1.05 2.97 18.86
N VAL A 218 0.48 3.76 17.96
CA VAL A 218 0.96 3.87 16.58
C VAL A 218 2.35 4.52 16.52
N LEU A 219 2.62 5.54 17.34
CA LEU A 219 3.95 6.13 17.46
C LEU A 219 4.98 5.13 18.01
N LEU A 220 4.61 4.34 19.02
CA LEU A 220 5.46 3.24 19.52
C LEU A 220 5.74 2.20 18.44
N ALA A 221 4.75 1.87 17.61
CA ALA A 221 4.94 0.97 16.48
C ALA A 221 5.93 1.54 15.45
N ALA A 222 5.88 2.86 15.18
CA ALA A 222 6.81 3.53 14.27
C ALA A 222 8.23 3.54 14.83
N LEU A 223 8.40 3.83 16.13
CA LEU A 223 9.69 3.74 16.81
C LEU A 223 10.24 2.30 16.72
N ASP A 224 9.47 1.29 17.13
CA ASP A 224 9.93 -0.11 17.06
C ASP A 224 10.26 -0.54 15.63
N TYR A 225 9.51 -0.08 14.63
CA TYR A 225 9.85 -0.32 13.23
C TYR A 225 11.20 0.31 12.87
N ASN A 226 11.42 1.58 13.18
CA ASN A 226 12.64 2.34 12.86
C ASN A 226 13.89 1.82 13.58
N PHE A 227 13.77 1.21 14.76
CA PHE A 227 14.90 0.55 15.43
C PHE A 227 15.32 -0.78 14.77
N HIS A 228 14.54 -1.30 13.82
CA HIS A 228 14.72 -2.65 13.27
C HIS A 228 14.71 -2.83 11.74
N PRO A 229 14.81 -1.80 10.85
CA PRO A 229 14.72 -2.02 9.41
C PRO A 229 15.94 -2.79 8.87
N ASN A 230 17.12 -2.44 9.38
CA ASN A 230 18.44 -2.88 8.89
C ASN A 230 19.01 -4.08 9.66
N ARG A 231 18.17 -4.88 10.32
CA ARG A 231 18.61 -6.10 11.00
C ARG A 231 19.33 -7.04 10.04
N LYS A 232 20.56 -7.42 10.38
CA LYS A 232 21.38 -8.34 9.61
C LYS A 232 20.72 -9.71 9.52
N HIS A 233 21.08 -10.47 8.49
CA HIS A 233 20.69 -11.87 8.40
C HIS A 233 21.47 -12.69 9.43
N MET A 234 20.80 -13.66 10.05
CA MET A 234 21.40 -14.62 10.94
C MET A 234 22.35 -15.53 10.14
N GLN A 235 23.53 -15.77 10.69
CA GLN A 235 24.57 -16.60 10.09
C GLN A 235 24.83 -17.83 10.96
N SER A 236 25.17 -18.95 10.32
CA SER A 236 25.72 -20.14 10.97
C SER A 236 27.14 -19.86 11.48
N LYS A 237 27.72 -20.81 12.24
CA LYS A 237 29.13 -20.75 12.67
C LYS A 237 30.09 -20.58 11.48
N ASP A 238 29.74 -21.12 10.31
CA ASP A 238 30.54 -21.03 9.08
C ASP A 238 30.24 -19.77 8.24
N GLY A 239 29.55 -18.77 8.78
CA GLY A 239 29.22 -17.51 8.08
C GLY A 239 28.08 -17.59 7.04
N LYS A 240 27.52 -18.77 6.78
CA LYS A 240 26.41 -18.97 5.83
C LYS A 240 25.07 -18.46 6.39
N LYS A 241 24.25 -17.81 5.57
CA LYS A 241 22.91 -17.32 5.96
C LYS A 241 22.00 -18.48 6.35
N ILE A 242 21.23 -18.31 7.43
CA ILE A 242 20.21 -19.27 7.86
C ILE A 242 18.89 -18.94 7.18
N PHE A 243 18.24 -19.97 6.64
CA PHE A 243 16.97 -19.87 5.94
C PHE A 243 15.86 -20.67 6.63
N LYS A 244 14.63 -20.20 6.52
CA LYS A 244 13.43 -20.94 6.92
C LYS A 244 12.49 -21.13 5.75
N ARG A 245 11.79 -22.26 5.75
CA ARG A 245 10.74 -22.58 4.78
C ARG A 245 9.42 -21.94 5.24
N LEU A 246 8.72 -21.32 4.31
CA LEU A 246 7.38 -20.77 4.50
C LEU A 246 6.46 -21.35 3.42
N TYR A 247 5.41 -22.05 3.86
CA TYR A 247 4.35 -22.49 2.96
C TYR A 247 3.36 -21.35 2.72
N LYS A 248 3.22 -20.92 1.46
CA LYS A 248 2.26 -19.90 1.07
C LYS A 248 0.97 -20.59 0.64
N ALA A 249 0.02 -20.77 1.56
CA ALA A 249 -1.25 -21.46 1.31
C ALA A 249 -1.98 -20.94 0.06
N ASN A 250 -2.08 -19.62 -0.08
CA ASN A 250 -2.75 -18.96 -1.20
C ASN A 250 -2.14 -19.31 -2.56
N ALA A 251 -0.82 -19.56 -2.61
CA ALA A 251 -0.10 -19.88 -3.84
C ALA A 251 0.25 -21.38 -3.94
N ARG A 252 -0.19 -22.18 -2.96
CA ARG A 252 0.09 -23.63 -2.82
C ARG A 252 1.56 -24.00 -3.09
N ARG A 253 2.48 -23.14 -2.69
CA ARG A 253 3.92 -23.31 -2.95
C ARG A 253 4.77 -23.00 -1.73
N TRP A 254 5.89 -23.70 -1.65
CA TRP A 254 6.94 -23.39 -0.69
C TRP A 254 7.74 -22.18 -1.16
N SER A 255 8.13 -21.36 -0.19
CA SER A 255 9.08 -20.27 -0.36
C SER A 255 10.13 -20.34 0.72
N VAL A 256 11.29 -19.75 0.46
CA VAL A 256 12.38 -19.66 1.42
C VAL A 256 12.60 -18.19 1.78
N TYR A 257 12.89 -17.90 3.03
CA TYR A 257 13.28 -16.56 3.47
C TYR A 257 14.47 -16.64 4.42
N ALA A 258 15.35 -15.65 4.33
CA ALA A 258 16.51 -15.55 5.21
C ALA A 258 16.06 -15.02 6.58
N VAL A 259 16.51 -15.68 7.65
CA VAL A 259 16.17 -15.31 9.03
C VAL A 259 17.00 -14.08 9.41
N LYS A 260 16.36 -13.05 9.98
CA LYS A 260 17.06 -11.88 10.54
C LYS A 260 17.48 -12.12 11.99
N THR A 261 18.51 -11.43 12.45
CA THR A 261 18.93 -11.45 13.87
C THR A 261 17.78 -11.05 14.80
N PRO A 262 17.77 -11.52 16.07
CA PRO A 262 16.76 -11.11 17.05
C PRO A 262 16.65 -9.59 17.18
N LYS A 263 15.45 -9.10 17.49
CA LYS A 263 15.22 -7.68 17.81
C LYS A 263 15.91 -7.31 19.13
N THR A 264 16.31 -6.06 19.26
CA THR A 264 16.92 -5.50 20.47
C THR A 264 16.07 -4.33 20.96
N TYR A 265 15.83 -4.26 22.26
CA TYR A 265 14.92 -3.28 22.84
C TYR A 265 15.62 -2.33 23.81
N SER A 266 16.91 -2.02 23.56
CA SER A 266 17.69 -1.10 24.40
C SER A 266 17.01 0.26 24.55
N TYR A 267 16.46 0.78 23.44
CA TYR A 267 15.74 2.06 23.38
C TYR A 267 14.51 2.14 24.30
N ILE A 268 13.95 1.00 24.74
CA ILE A 268 12.80 1.00 25.66
C ILE A 268 13.22 1.60 27.02
N ARG A 269 14.44 1.34 27.47
CA ARG A 269 14.94 1.87 28.74
C ARG A 269 15.00 3.39 28.72
N ASP A 270 15.47 3.96 27.61
CA ASP A 270 15.55 5.42 27.43
C ASP A 270 14.16 6.04 27.43
N ILE A 271 13.20 5.42 26.73
CA ILE A 271 11.79 5.86 26.75
C ILE A 271 11.20 5.79 28.18
N GLN A 272 11.47 4.72 28.92
CA GLN A 272 11.00 4.57 30.30
C GLN A 272 11.60 5.64 31.23
N ALA A 273 12.89 5.91 31.10
CA ALA A 273 13.58 6.95 31.86
C ALA A 273 12.98 8.34 31.56
N GLU A 274 12.77 8.67 30.28
CA GLU A 274 12.11 9.91 29.85
C GLU A 274 10.69 10.05 30.40
N ILE A 275 9.90 8.96 30.40
CA ILE A 275 8.55 8.97 30.99
C ILE A 275 8.61 9.31 32.48
N VAL A 276 9.55 8.71 33.22
CA VAL A 276 9.72 8.97 34.66
C VAL A 276 10.18 10.41 34.88
N ALA A 277 11.19 10.88 34.15
CA ALA A 277 11.70 12.25 34.26
C ALA A 277 10.63 13.30 33.96
N LYS A 278 9.85 13.11 32.87
CA LYS A 278 8.70 13.97 32.54
C LYS A 278 7.62 13.92 33.61
N ARG A 279 7.40 12.77 34.25
CA ARG A 279 6.40 12.66 35.32
C ARG A 279 6.84 13.45 36.55
N LEU A 280 8.08 13.27 36.99
CA LEU A 280 8.66 13.93 38.17
C LEU A 280 8.71 15.45 37.99
N SER A 281 9.04 15.93 36.78
CA SER A 281 9.11 17.35 36.46
C SER A 281 7.76 18.01 36.14
N SER A 282 6.68 17.24 35.96
CA SER A 282 5.41 17.81 35.51
C SER A 282 4.72 18.68 36.55
N GLY A 283 5.05 18.55 37.84
CA GLY A 283 4.32 19.20 38.94
C GLY A 283 2.87 18.74 39.07
N VAL A 284 2.43 17.77 38.25
CA VAL A 284 1.09 17.20 38.24
C VAL A 284 1.17 15.79 38.82
N GLY A 285 0.38 15.53 39.86
CA GLY A 285 0.23 14.19 40.44
C GLY A 285 -0.24 13.14 39.42
N MET A 286 -0.40 11.89 39.86
CA MET A 286 -1.01 10.85 39.03
C MET A 286 -2.35 11.35 38.46
N PRO A 287 -2.69 11.06 37.19
CA PRO A 287 -3.92 11.56 36.61
C PRO A 287 -5.12 11.12 37.45
N GLU A 288 -5.76 12.06 38.13
CA GLU A 288 -7.12 11.87 38.62
C GLU A 288 -8.05 11.79 37.41
N ARG A 289 -9.12 10.99 37.51
CA ARG A 289 -10.17 10.98 36.49
C ARG A 289 -10.78 12.37 36.40
N ARG A 290 -10.33 13.19 35.44
CA ARG A 290 -10.96 14.48 35.17
C ARG A 290 -12.28 14.25 34.42
N PRO A 291 -13.37 14.91 34.82
CA PRO A 291 -14.59 14.95 34.02
C PRO A 291 -14.29 15.55 32.63
N GLN A 292 -14.93 15.01 31.59
CA GLN A 292 -14.73 15.46 30.21
C GLN A 292 -15.18 16.92 30.04
N ARG A 293 -14.42 17.73 29.31
CA ARG A 293 -14.78 19.14 29.00
C ARG A 293 -16.06 19.20 28.16
N PRO A 294 -16.90 20.26 28.27
CA PRO A 294 -18.18 20.33 27.57
C PRO A 294 -18.12 20.03 26.06
N ASP A 295 -17.02 20.43 25.42
CA ASP A 295 -16.68 20.35 24.01
C ASP A 295 -15.84 19.11 23.62
N ASP A 296 -15.50 18.22 24.56
CA ASP A 296 -14.70 17.03 24.28
C ASP A 296 -15.46 16.07 23.35
N PRO A 297 -14.95 15.74 22.15
CA PRO A 297 -15.66 14.91 21.18
C PRO A 297 -15.93 13.48 21.66
N ARG A 298 -15.32 13.04 22.78
CA ARG A 298 -15.68 11.79 23.47
C ARG A 298 -17.04 11.88 24.19
N ARG A 299 -17.54 13.08 24.50
CA ARG A 299 -18.89 13.32 25.07
C ARG A 299 -20.00 13.13 24.04
N LEU A 300 -19.68 13.21 22.75
CA LEU A 300 -20.63 12.95 21.67
C LEU A 300 -21.07 11.47 21.61
N GLY A 301 -20.42 10.59 22.37
CA GLY A 301 -20.71 9.16 22.38
C GLY A 301 -20.54 8.52 21.00
N PRO A 302 -21.13 7.33 20.78
CA PRO A 302 -21.39 6.85 19.44
C PRO A 302 -22.34 7.84 18.74
N ILE A 303 -21.99 8.31 17.55
CA ILE A 303 -22.86 9.12 16.70
C ILE A 303 -23.41 8.18 15.61
N PRO A 304 -24.44 7.37 15.90
CA PRO A 304 -24.99 6.46 14.92
C PRO A 304 -25.70 7.25 13.81
N LEU A 305 -25.57 6.79 12.56
CA LEU A 305 -26.26 7.35 11.40
C LEU A 305 -27.80 7.17 11.48
N ILE A 306 -28.25 6.28 12.36
CA ILE A 306 -29.65 5.94 12.59
C ILE A 306 -29.90 6.16 14.09
N PRO A 307 -30.96 6.90 14.47
CA PRO A 307 -31.30 7.06 15.88
C PRO A 307 -31.52 5.69 16.53
N PRO A 308 -31.06 5.49 17.78
CA PRO A 308 -31.28 4.22 18.46
C PRO A 308 -32.79 3.99 18.63
N PRO A 309 -33.30 2.77 18.37
CA PRO A 309 -34.66 2.42 18.75
C PRO A 309 -34.80 2.48 20.29
N PRO A 310 -36.02 2.60 20.82
CA PRO A 310 -36.26 2.67 22.26
C PRO A 310 -35.58 1.52 23.00
N THR A 311 -34.99 1.83 24.16
CA THR A 311 -34.26 0.84 24.99
C THR A 311 -35.11 -0.39 25.30
N GLN A 312 -36.41 -0.20 25.48
CA GLN A 312 -37.37 -1.26 25.73
C GLN A 312 -37.49 -2.24 24.56
N GLU A 313 -37.49 -1.74 23.31
CA GLU A 313 -37.53 -2.57 22.11
C GLU A 313 -36.24 -3.38 21.92
N LEU A 314 -35.09 -2.80 22.29
CA LEU A 314 -33.79 -3.49 22.28
C LEU A 314 -33.73 -4.61 23.32
N ALA A 315 -34.25 -4.36 24.53
CA ALA A 315 -34.31 -5.35 25.60
C ALA A 315 -35.22 -6.54 25.23
N GLU A 316 -36.38 -6.26 24.64
CA GLU A 316 -37.30 -7.29 24.14
C GLU A 316 -36.67 -8.13 23.02
N LYS A 317 -35.98 -7.51 22.06
CA LYS A 317 -35.23 -8.22 21.02
C LYS A 317 -34.13 -9.12 21.58
N GLN A 318 -33.48 -8.70 22.67
CA GLN A 318 -32.44 -9.49 23.32
C GLN A 318 -33.01 -10.70 24.07
N LEU A 319 -34.15 -10.52 24.76
CA LEU A 319 -34.90 -11.61 25.39
C LEU A 319 -35.37 -12.64 24.36
N ARG A 320 -35.88 -12.20 23.20
CA ARG A 320 -36.29 -13.09 22.09
C ARG A 320 -35.14 -13.88 21.46
N ARG A 321 -33.89 -13.43 21.58
CA ARG A 321 -32.70 -14.12 21.07
C ARG A 321 -32.10 -15.13 22.04
N GLY A 322 -32.41 -15.04 23.34
CA GLY A 322 -31.90 -15.94 24.37
C GLY A 322 -32.82 -17.11 24.73
N GLY A 323 -33.98 -17.24 24.07
CA GLY A 323 -34.97 -18.29 24.32
C GLY A 323 -35.06 -19.36 23.22
N GLY A 324 -33.95 -19.64 22.53
CA GLY A 324 -33.83 -20.70 21.51
C GLY A 324 -32.87 -21.78 21.93
#